data_AF-A0A1B6DAG2-F1
#
_entry.id   AF-A0A1B6DAG2-F1
#
_cell.length_a   1.000
_cell.length_b   1.000
_cell.length_c   1.000
_cell.angle_alpha   90.00
_cell.angle_beta   90.00
_cell.angle_gamma   90.00
#
_symmetry.space_group_name_H-M   'P 1'
#
loop_
_entity.id
_entity.type
_entity.pdbx_description
1 polymer ?
#
loop_
_entity_poly.entity_id
_entity_poly.type
_entity_poly.pdbx_seq_one_letter_code
_entity_poly.pdbx_strand_id
1 'polypeptide(L)'
;MEKFTCAQRVLIVKTFYQTGESCAATVRRLRGTLGRNEAPNESTVRRLMKKFEETGSVVDLKSPGRHRSARTEQNIEVVRDSVAVSPAKSIRRRSQQLRLRCSSVRRILRYDLKCHPYKIQLSNN
;
A
#
# COMPACT_ATOMS: atom_id res chain seq x y z
N MET A 1 -10.83 -2.30 -10.40
CA MET A 1 -10.76 -2.03 -11.85
C MET A 1 -10.71 -0.52 -12.01
N GLU A 2 -9.65 0.03 -12.59
CA GLU A 2 -9.54 1.48 -12.78
C GLU A 2 -10.54 1.93 -13.84
N LYS A 3 -11.48 2.79 -13.45
CA LYS A 3 -12.58 3.23 -14.33
C LYS A 3 -12.15 4.29 -15.35
N PHE A 4 -11.04 5.00 -15.08
CA PHE A 4 -10.52 6.07 -15.93
C PHE A 4 -9.00 6.00 -16.02
N THR A 5 -8.49 6.09 -17.25
CA THR A 5 -7.06 6.20 -17.52
C THR A 5 -6.50 7.54 -17.04
N CYS A 6 -5.17 7.65 -16.90
CA CYS A 6 -4.53 8.91 -16.52
C CYS A 6 -4.89 10.05 -17.51
N ALA A 7 -4.87 9.76 -18.82
CA ALA A 7 -5.25 10.71 -19.86
C ALA A 7 -6.71 11.19 -19.71
N GLN A 8 -7.65 10.29 -19.43
CA GLN A 8 -9.05 10.65 -19.20
C GLN A 8 -9.21 11.54 -17.96
N ARG A 9 -8.43 11.31 -16.90
CA ARG A 9 -8.47 12.17 -15.70
C ARG A 9 -7.90 13.56 -15.96
N VAL A 10 -6.81 13.66 -16.71
CA VAL A 10 -6.28 14.96 -17.16
C VAL A 10 -7.33 15.71 -17.97
N LEU A 11 -8.03 15.01 -18.87
CA LEU A 11 -9.14 15.61 -19.61
C LEU A 11 -10.22 16.14 -18.68
N ILE A 12 -10.66 15.33 -17.69
CA ILE A 12 -11.67 15.73 -16.70
C ILE A 12 -11.25 17.00 -15.97
N VAL A 13 -10.03 17.05 -15.42
CA VAL A 13 -9.48 18.21 -14.69
C VAL A 13 -9.46 19.44 -15.60
N LYS A 14 -8.99 19.30 -16.84
CA LYS A 14 -8.96 20.39 -17.82
C LYS A 14 -10.36 20.93 -18.11
N THR A 15 -11.34 20.05 -18.34
CA THR A 15 -12.73 20.48 -18.56
C THR A 15 -13.35 21.13 -17.34
N PHE A 16 -13.01 20.69 -16.12
CA PHE A 16 -13.56 21.22 -14.89
C PHE A 16 -13.28 22.71 -14.73
N TYR A 17 -12.01 23.11 -14.86
CA TYR A 17 -11.62 24.52 -14.80
C TYR A 17 -12.17 25.34 -15.97
N GLN A 18 -12.27 24.76 -17.17
CA GLN A 18 -12.90 25.45 -18.31
C GLN A 18 -14.42 25.68 -18.12
N THR A 19 -15.07 24.93 -17.24
CA THR A 19 -16.51 25.06 -16.95
C THR A 19 -16.79 25.88 -15.68
N GLY A 20 -15.80 26.62 -15.17
CA GLY A 20 -15.95 27.42 -13.95
C GLY A 20 -16.20 26.57 -12.71
N GLU A 21 -15.54 25.42 -12.61
CA GLU A 21 -15.57 24.53 -11.43
C GLU A 21 -16.96 23.91 -11.13
N SER A 22 -17.86 23.94 -12.10
CA SER A 22 -19.17 23.31 -11.99
C SER A 22 -19.13 21.83 -12.40
N CYS A 23 -19.24 20.92 -11.42
CA CYS A 23 -19.23 19.47 -11.68
C CYS A 23 -20.31 19.04 -12.70
N ALA A 24 -21.51 19.62 -12.62
CA ALA A 24 -22.61 19.32 -13.54
C ALA A 24 -22.30 19.78 -14.98
N ALA A 25 -21.73 20.98 -15.14
CA ALA A 25 -21.31 21.48 -16.45
C ALA A 25 -20.17 20.64 -17.04
N THR A 26 -19.21 20.24 -16.22
CA THR A 26 -18.11 19.34 -16.61
C THR A 26 -18.64 18.02 -17.16
N VAL A 27 -19.57 17.36 -16.43
CA VAL A 27 -20.16 16.09 -16.89
C VAL A 27 -20.93 16.25 -18.19
N ARG A 28 -21.73 17.32 -18.33
CA ARG A 28 -22.47 17.60 -19.58
C ARG A 28 -21.51 17.74 -20.77
N ARG A 29 -20.42 18.47 -20.60
CA ARG A 29 -19.41 18.67 -21.64
C ARG A 29 -18.68 17.36 -21.97
N LEU A 30 -18.30 16.60 -20.95
CA LEU A 30 -17.63 15.31 -21.11
C LEU A 30 -18.51 14.26 -21.79
N ARG A 31 -19.83 14.29 -21.62
CA ARG A 31 -20.75 13.42 -22.37
C ARG A 31 -20.70 13.66 -23.87
N GLY A 32 -20.42 14.90 -24.31
CA GLY A 32 -20.22 15.22 -25.72
C GLY A 32 -18.88 14.73 -26.27
N THR A 33 -17.82 14.72 -25.44
CA THR A 33 -16.47 14.37 -25.89
C THR A 33 -16.12 12.89 -25.73
N LEU A 34 -16.53 12.25 -24.63
CA LEU A 34 -16.25 10.85 -24.30
C LEU A 34 -17.43 9.93 -24.63
N GLY A 35 -18.61 10.48 -24.89
CA GLY A 35 -19.84 9.71 -25.04
C GLY A 35 -20.54 9.42 -23.70
N ARG A 36 -21.83 9.10 -23.78
CA ARG A 36 -22.72 9.03 -22.60
C ARG A 36 -22.33 7.92 -21.60
N ASN A 37 -21.80 6.82 -22.09
CA ASN A 37 -21.47 5.64 -21.26
C ASN A 37 -20.09 5.75 -20.62
N GLU A 38 -19.17 6.50 -21.22
CA GLU A 38 -17.80 6.66 -20.72
C GLU A 38 -17.64 7.92 -19.87
N ALA A 39 -18.55 8.90 -19.98
CA ALA A 39 -18.47 10.11 -19.17
C ALA A 39 -18.59 9.80 -17.66
N PRO A 40 -17.80 10.46 -16.81
CA PRO A 40 -17.89 10.30 -15.37
C PRO A 40 -19.23 10.83 -14.84
N ASN A 41 -19.66 10.26 -13.71
CA ASN A 41 -20.74 10.84 -12.92
C ASN A 41 -20.22 12.03 -12.09
N GLU A 42 -21.14 12.89 -11.66
CA GLU A 42 -20.80 14.11 -10.90
C GLU A 42 -20.01 13.79 -9.62
N SER A 43 -20.39 12.73 -8.90
CA SER A 43 -19.66 12.24 -7.71
C SER A 43 -18.22 11.82 -8.02
N THR A 44 -17.99 11.30 -9.23
CA THR A 44 -16.64 10.89 -9.67
C THR A 44 -15.79 12.11 -9.98
N VAL A 45 -16.35 13.12 -10.67
CA VAL A 45 -15.68 14.40 -10.92
C VAL A 45 -15.31 15.07 -9.60
N ARG A 46 -16.27 15.18 -8.67
CA ARG A 46 -16.03 15.77 -7.34
C ARG A 46 -14.94 15.06 -6.55
N ARG A 47 -14.96 13.72 -6.52
CA ARG A 47 -13.92 12.93 -5.83
C ARG A 47 -12.54 13.09 -6.48
N LEU A 48 -12.49 13.12 -7.82
CA LEU A 48 -11.25 13.32 -8.55
C LEU A 48 -10.67 14.71 -8.28
N MET A 49 -11.49 15.77 -8.35
CA MET A 49 -11.05 17.14 -8.09
C MET A 49 -10.58 17.33 -6.66
N LYS A 50 -11.33 16.83 -5.67
CA LYS A 50 -10.89 16.87 -4.26
C LYS A 50 -9.51 16.23 -4.08
N LYS A 51 -9.31 15.03 -4.65
CA LYS A 51 -8.01 14.35 -4.58
C LYS A 51 -6.91 15.13 -5.30
N PHE A 52 -7.24 15.73 -6.45
CA PHE A 52 -6.31 16.54 -7.23
C PHE A 52 -5.89 17.80 -6.49
N GLU A 53 -6.82 18.51 -5.86
CA GLU A 53 -6.54 19.70 -5.04
C GLU A 53 -5.71 19.36 -3.79
N GLU A 54 -5.97 18.21 -3.16
CA GLU A 54 -5.21 17.75 -1.98
C GLU A 54 -3.80 17.27 -2.32
N THR A 55 -3.58 16.64 -3.48
CA THR A 55 -2.31 15.94 -3.79
C THR A 55 -1.55 16.48 -4.99
N GLY A 56 -2.15 17.36 -5.80
CA GLY A 56 -1.61 17.84 -7.07
C GLY A 56 -1.49 16.77 -8.17
N SER A 57 -2.00 15.55 -7.93
CA SER A 57 -1.76 14.41 -8.82
C SER A 57 -3.05 13.75 -9.29
N VAL A 58 -3.10 13.44 -10.58
CA VAL A 58 -4.17 12.64 -11.21
C VAL A 58 -3.88 11.13 -11.16
N VAL A 59 -2.67 10.75 -10.78
CA VAL A 59 -2.22 9.35 -10.71
C VAL A 59 -2.90 8.66 -9.54
N ASP A 60 -3.24 7.38 -9.72
CA ASP A 60 -3.72 6.60 -8.58
C ASP A 60 -2.63 6.42 -7.53
N LEU A 61 -3.03 6.65 -6.28
CA LEU A 61 -2.19 6.27 -5.15
C LEU A 61 -2.09 4.76 -5.20
N LYS A 62 -0.87 4.23 -5.25
CA LYS A 62 -0.66 2.80 -5.06
C LYS A 62 -1.36 2.41 -3.78
N SER A 63 -2.30 1.48 -3.87
CA SER A 63 -2.95 0.95 -2.68
C SER A 63 -1.84 0.47 -1.74
N PRO A 64 -1.85 0.84 -0.45
CA PRO A 64 -0.79 0.47 0.49
C PRO A 64 -0.67 -1.06 0.71
N GLY A 65 -1.47 -1.85 -0.01
CA GLY A 65 -1.54 -3.28 0.10
C GLY A 65 -2.20 -3.69 1.41
N ARG A 66 -2.10 -4.98 1.74
CA ARG A 66 -2.62 -5.48 3.01
C ARG A 66 -1.75 -4.97 4.16
N HIS A 67 -2.36 -4.25 5.10
CA HIS A 67 -1.69 -3.83 6.34
C HIS A 67 -1.03 -5.02 7.05
N ARG A 68 0.23 -4.85 7.45
CA ARG A 68 1.02 -5.88 8.15
C ARG A 68 0.71 -5.85 9.64
N SER A 69 -0.31 -6.57 10.08
CA SER A 69 -0.75 -6.55 11.49
C SER A 69 0.27 -7.06 12.51
N ALA A 70 1.17 -7.98 12.10
CA ALA A 70 2.10 -8.63 13.03
C ALA A 70 3.57 -8.22 12.86
N ARG A 71 3.93 -7.56 11.76
CA ARG A 71 5.29 -7.04 11.48
C ARG A 71 5.29 -5.52 11.66
N THR A 72 4.91 -5.08 12.85
CA THR A 72 5.05 -3.69 13.30
C THR A 72 6.50 -3.46 13.72
N GLU A 73 6.96 -2.21 13.70
CA GLU A 73 8.33 -1.86 14.11
C GLU A 73 8.63 -2.35 15.54
N GLN A 74 7.70 -2.11 16.46
CA GLN A 74 7.76 -2.60 17.83
C GLN A 74 7.98 -4.13 17.93
N ASN A 75 7.24 -4.92 17.13
CA ASN A 75 7.42 -6.37 17.16
C ASN A 75 8.76 -6.81 16.56
N ILE A 76 9.29 -6.05 15.59
CA ILE A 76 10.60 -6.31 14.99
C ILE A 76 11.70 -6.06 16.03
N GLU A 77 11.63 -4.95 16.76
CA GLU A 77 12.56 -4.61 17.84
C GLU A 77 12.53 -5.66 18.96
N VAL A 78 11.35 -6.00 19.48
CA VAL A 78 11.22 -7.01 20.54
C VAL A 78 11.77 -8.37 20.12
N VAL A 79 11.59 -8.78 18.85
CA VAL A 79 12.20 -10.01 18.33
C VAL A 79 13.72 -9.87 18.19
N ARG A 80 14.22 -8.71 17.75
CA ARG A 80 15.66 -8.41 17.63
C ARG A 80 16.35 -8.53 18.98
N ASP A 81 15.82 -7.89 20.01
CA ASP A 81 16.38 -7.93 21.37
C ASP A 81 16.39 -9.36 21.91
N SER A 82 15.29 -10.08 21.70
CA SER A 82 15.19 -11.48 22.08
C SER A 82 16.27 -12.33 21.40
N VAL A 83 16.59 -12.07 20.13
CA VAL A 83 17.63 -12.79 19.36
C VAL A 83 19.01 -12.45 19.88
N ALA A 84 19.28 -11.17 20.17
CA ALA A 84 20.55 -10.71 20.73
C ALA A 84 20.85 -11.39 22.09
N VAL A 85 19.84 -11.50 22.95
CA VAL A 85 19.97 -12.16 24.26
C VAL A 85 20.17 -13.67 24.14
N SER A 86 19.52 -14.32 23.18
CA SER A 86 19.58 -15.78 23.05
C SER A 86 19.37 -16.21 21.59
N PRO A 87 20.47 -16.32 20.81
CA PRO A 87 20.40 -16.63 19.38
C PRO A 87 19.96 -18.06 19.09
N ALA A 88 20.37 -19.03 19.92
CA ALA A 88 20.01 -20.44 19.76
C ALA A 88 18.55 -20.79 20.12
N LYS A 89 17.79 -19.83 20.68
CA LYS A 89 16.41 -20.06 21.12
C LYS A 89 15.49 -20.36 19.93
N SER A 90 14.76 -21.47 20.03
CA SER A 90 13.83 -21.89 18.98
C SER A 90 12.70 -20.88 18.73
N ILE A 91 12.23 -20.84 17.48
CA ILE A 91 11.13 -19.97 17.06
C ILE A 91 9.87 -20.19 17.93
N ARG A 92 9.56 -21.44 18.28
CA ARG A 92 8.39 -21.79 19.09
C ARG A 92 8.48 -21.22 20.51
N ARG A 93 9.64 -21.36 21.16
CA ARG A 93 9.87 -20.78 22.50
C ARG A 93 9.83 -19.25 22.46
N ARG A 94 10.47 -18.64 21.46
CA ARG A 94 10.44 -17.18 21.26
C ARG A 94 9.02 -16.66 21.05
N SER A 95 8.23 -17.36 20.24
CA SER A 95 6.82 -17.05 19.99
C SER A 95 5.97 -17.08 21.27
N GLN A 96 6.14 -18.10 22.12
CA GLN A 96 5.45 -18.19 23.41
C GLN A 96 5.83 -17.02 24.33
N GLN A 97 7.13 -16.72 24.46
CA GLN A 97 7.62 -15.65 25.32
C GLN A 97 7.13 -14.27 24.89
N LEU A 98 7.14 -14.00 23.58
CA LEU A 98 6.77 -12.69 23.03
C LEU A 98 5.27 -12.56 22.74
N ARG A 99 4.47 -13.61 23.00
CA ARG A 99 3.03 -13.68 22.66
C ARG A 99 2.73 -13.36 21.18
N LEU A 100 3.68 -13.68 20.30
CA LEU A 100 3.55 -13.50 18.85
C LEU A 100 3.26 -14.85 18.20
N ARG A 101 2.53 -14.87 17.08
CA ARG A 101 2.36 -16.11 16.29
C ARG A 101 3.71 -16.61 15.77
N CYS A 102 3.95 -17.92 15.80
CA CYS A 102 5.17 -18.55 15.28
C CYS A 102 5.48 -18.13 13.84
N SER A 103 4.45 -18.00 13.00
CA SER A 103 4.60 -17.57 11.59
C SER A 103 5.04 -16.11 11.47
N SER A 104 4.63 -15.23 12.38
CA SER A 104 5.07 -13.84 12.43
C SER A 104 6.53 -13.74 12.85
N VAL A 105 6.92 -14.42 13.94
CA VAL A 105 8.32 -14.48 14.39
C VAL A 105 9.24 -15.02 13.30
N ARG A 106 8.84 -16.11 12.62
CA ARG A 106 9.59 -16.67 11.48
C ARG A 106 9.76 -15.65 10.34
N ARG A 107 8.72 -14.89 10.01
CA ARG A 107 8.79 -13.85 8.96
C ARG A 107 9.70 -12.70 9.37
N ILE A 108 9.65 -12.26 10.63
CA ILE A 108 10.52 -11.20 11.15
C ILE A 108 11.98 -11.65 11.07
N LEU A 109 12.30 -12.84 11.58
CA LEU A 109 13.65 -13.40 11.51
C LEU A 109 14.17 -13.46 10.07
N ARG A 110 13.35 -13.95 9.12
CA ARG A 110 13.79 -14.14 7.72
C ARG A 110 13.85 -12.86 6.91
N TYR A 111 12.84 -12.00 7.01
CA TYR A 111 12.68 -10.87 6.08
C TYR A 111 13.20 -9.55 6.64
N ASP A 112 13.07 -9.33 7.95
CA ASP A 112 13.43 -8.08 8.61
C ASP A 112 14.84 -8.16 9.24
N LEU A 113 15.12 -9.24 9.99
CA LEU A 113 16.41 -9.42 10.66
C LEU A 113 17.46 -10.19 9.85
N LYS A 114 17.07 -10.73 8.69
CA LYS A 114 17.95 -11.52 7.79
C LYS A 114 18.71 -12.66 8.50
N CYS A 115 18.09 -13.26 9.52
CA CYS A 115 18.65 -14.44 10.19
C CYS A 115 18.48 -15.66 9.25
N HIS A 116 19.59 -16.16 8.72
CA HIS A 116 19.63 -17.36 7.90
C HIS A 116 19.98 -18.59 8.75
N PRO A 117 19.50 -19.79 8.38
CA PRO A 117 19.97 -21.02 9.00
C PRO A 117 21.48 -21.15 8.88
N TYR A 118 22.12 -21.64 9.95
CA TYR A 118 23.55 -21.93 9.94
C TYR A 118 23.88 -22.99 8.88
N LYS A 119 24.91 -22.74 8.06
CA LYS A 119 25.45 -23.74 7.12
C LYS A 119 26.47 -24.58 7.86
N ILE A 120 26.20 -25.89 7.99
CA ILE A 120 27.15 -26.82 8.61
C ILE A 120 28.37 -26.91 7.69
N GLN A 121 29.56 -26.59 8.20
CA GLN A 121 30.83 -26.87 7.56
C GLN A 121 31.34 -28.19 8.14
N LEU A 122 31.55 -29.18 7.28
CA LEU A 122 32.23 -30.42 7.66
C LEU A 122 33.73 -30.09 7.77
N SER A 123 34.26 -30.10 8.99
CA SER A 123 35.71 -30.03 9.21
C SER A 123 36.28 -31.42 8.99
N ASN A 124 37.09 -31.59 7.95
CA ASN A 124 37.89 -32.80 7.78
C ASN A 124 39.05 -32.73 8.78
N ASN A 125 39.07 -33.66 9.73
CA ASN A 125 40.21 -33.93 10.61
C ASN A 125 41.24 -34.80 9.89
#